data_AF-A0A8J8CJV4-F1
#
_entry.id   AF-A0A8J8CJV4-F1
#
_cell.length_a   1.000
_cell.length_b   1.000
_cell.length_c   1.000
_cell.angle_alpha   90.00
_cell.angle_beta   90.00
_cell.angle_gamma   90.00
#
_symmetry.space_group_name_H-M   'P 1'
#
loop_
_entity.id
_entity.type
_entity.pdbx_description
1 polymer ?
#
loop_
_entity_poly.entity_id
_entity_poly.type
_entity_poly.pdbx_seq_one_letter_code
_entity_poly.pdbx_strand_id
1 'polypeptide(L)' 'MMKPNFKIMSIPELKAYLLENRNDGEAIHAIIEKIHLNPNTQRYSAEDADRLPEIYEEHRKRRGA' A
#
# COMPACT_ATOMS: atom_id res chain seq x y z
N MET A 1 7.09 -7.11 24.49
CA MET A 1 6.22 -5.98 24.14
C MET A 1 4.95 -6.51 23.52
N MET A 2 3.82 -5.85 23.73
CA MET A 2 2.52 -6.24 23.16
C MET A 2 2.43 -5.70 21.73
N LYS A 3 1.99 -6.53 20.78
CA LYS A 3 1.81 -6.09 19.38
C LYS A 3 0.68 -5.05 19.28
N PRO A 4 0.78 -4.06 18.39
CA PRO A 4 -0.33 -3.15 18.08
C PRO A 4 -1.52 -3.90 17.50
N ASN A 5 -2.72 -3.32 17.61
CA ASN A 5 -3.89 -3.83 16.91
C ASN A 5 -3.91 -3.31 15.46
N PHE A 6 -3.37 -4.09 14.53
CA PHE A 6 -3.27 -3.70 13.12
C PHE A 6 -4.62 -3.46 12.42
N LYS A 7 -5.72 -4.02 12.93
CA LYS A 7 -7.05 -3.87 12.31
C LYS A 7 -7.58 -2.44 12.42
N ILE A 8 -7.28 -1.75 13.52
CA ILE A 8 -7.74 -0.38 13.75
C ILE A 8 -6.79 0.67 13.17
N MET A 9 -5.56 0.30 12.85
CA MET A 9 -4.58 1.21 12.27
C MET A 9 -4.98 1.64 10.85
N SER A 10 -4.70 2.88 10.51
CA SER A 10 -4.78 3.42 9.17
C SER A 10 -3.67 2.89 8.26
N ILE A 11 -3.82 3.03 6.94
CA ILE A 11 -2.78 2.64 5.98
C ILE A 11 -1.44 3.39 6.25
N PRO A 12 -1.42 4.72 6.52
CA PRO A 12 -0.18 5.42 6.88
C PRO A 12 0.50 4.86 8.14
N GLU A 13 -0.26 4.53 9.18
CA GLU A 13 0.28 3.95 10.42
C GLU A 13 0.87 2.57 10.18
N LEU A 14 0.19 1.72 9.40
CA LEU A 14 0.72 0.40 9.02
C LEU A 14 2.00 0.51 8.19
N LYS A 15 2.08 1.48 7.27
CA LYS A 15 3.31 1.76 6.51
C LYS A 15 4.46 2.15 7.44
N ALA A 16 4.23 3.08 8.37
CA ALA A 16 5.24 3.51 9.32
C ALA A 16 5.74 2.32 10.18
N TYR A 17 4.81 1.50 10.68
CA TYR A 17 5.16 0.30 11.45
C TYR A 17 6.00 -0.71 10.64
N LEU A 18 5.59 -0.99 9.39
CA LEU A 18 6.28 -1.95 8.51
C LEU A 18 7.67 -1.48 8.07
N LEU A 19 7.95 -0.17 8.07
CA LEU A 19 9.31 0.33 7.79
C LEU A 19 10.32 -0.16 8.83
N GLU A 20 9.88 -0.28 10.09
CA GLU A 20 10.70 -0.78 11.21
C GLU A 20 10.56 -2.30 11.41
N ASN A 21 9.43 -2.90 10.99
CA ASN A 21 9.08 -4.30 11.23
C ASN A 21 8.77 -5.05 9.92
N ARG A 22 9.71 -5.03 8.98
CA ARG A 22 9.52 -5.50 7.59
C ARG A 22 9.06 -6.96 7.44
N ASN A 23 9.29 -7.79 8.45
CA ASN A 23 8.95 -9.21 8.45
C ASN A 23 7.74 -9.55 9.33
N ASP A 24 7.02 -8.57 9.89
CA ASP A 24 5.81 -8.85 10.66
C ASP A 24 4.65 -9.22 9.71
N GLY A 25 4.41 -10.53 9.58
CA GLY A 25 3.37 -11.07 8.71
C GLY A 25 1.95 -10.59 9.05
N GLU A 26 1.65 -10.31 10.32
CA GLU A 26 0.32 -9.83 10.72
C GLU A 26 0.11 -8.38 10.23
N ALA A 27 1.13 -7.53 10.35
CA ALA A 27 1.08 -6.17 9.83
C ALA A 27 1.02 -6.16 8.29
N ILE A 28 1.75 -7.05 7.62
CA ILE A 28 1.70 -7.22 6.16
C ILE A 28 0.30 -7.65 5.72
N HIS A 29 -0.31 -8.62 6.40
CA HIS A 29 -1.67 -9.05 6.07
C HIS A 29 -2.67 -7.91 6.25
N ALA A 30 -2.58 -7.17 7.37
CA ALA A 30 -3.51 -6.08 7.66
C ALA A 30 -3.45 -4.95 6.62
N ILE A 31 -2.24 -4.59 6.13
CA ILE A 31 -2.13 -3.56 5.09
C ILE A 31 -2.65 -4.04 3.74
N ILE A 32 -2.40 -5.31 3.36
CA ILE A 32 -2.92 -5.90 2.13
C ILE A 32 -4.45 -5.93 2.15
N GLU A 33 -5.05 -6.35 3.25
CA GLU A 33 -6.51 -6.38 3.42
C GLU A 33 -7.13 -4.98 3.25
N LYS A 34 -6.56 -3.96 3.90
CA LYS A 34 -7.05 -2.57 3.78
C LYS A 34 -6.92 -2.02 2.36
N ILE A 35 -5.82 -2.32 1.67
CA ILE A 35 -5.64 -1.95 0.27
C ILE A 35 -6.67 -2.66 -0.61
N HIS A 36 -6.93 -3.94 -0.35
CA HIS A 36 -7.90 -4.74 -1.11
C HIS A 36 -9.34 -4.24 -0.94
N LEU A 37 -9.72 -3.83 0.28
CA LEU A 37 -11.05 -3.32 0.61
C LEU A 37 -11.29 -1.88 0.15
N ASN A 38 -10.23 -1.11 -0.15
CA ASN A 38 -10.36 0.26 -0.63
C ASN A 38 -10.73 0.28 -2.13
N PRO A 39 -11.94 0.73 -2.51
CA PRO A 39 -12.38 0.76 -3.91
C PRO A 39 -11.62 1.81 -4.75
N ASN A 40 -10.99 2.79 -4.10
CA ASN A 40 -10.21 3.83 -4.77
C ASN A 40 -8.75 3.39 -5.03
N THR A 41 -8.37 2.18 -4.64
CA THR A 41 -7.04 1.64 -4.94
C THR A 41 -6.95 1.35 -6.44
N GLN A 42 -6.13 2.12 -7.16
CA GLN A 42 -5.76 1.79 -8.53
C GLN A 42 -4.98 0.46 -8.56
N ARG A 43 -5.48 -0.49 -9.36
CA ARG A 43 -4.83 -1.79 -9.62
C ARG A 43 -4.29 -1.81 -11.03
N TYR A 44 -3.21 -2.56 -11.22
CA TYR A 44 -2.55 -2.79 -12.49
C TYR A 44 -2.46 -4.28 -12.74
N SER A 45 -2.60 -4.69 -13.99
CA SER A 45 -2.45 -6.10 -14.38
C SER A 45 -1.03 -6.38 -14.87
N ALA A 46 -0.75 -7.64 -15.19
CA ALA A 46 0.57 -8.01 -15.73
C ALA A 46 0.82 -7.36 -17.11
N GLU A 47 -0.24 -7.15 -17.88
CA GLU A 47 -0.21 -6.51 -19.20
C GLU A 47 0.15 -5.02 -19.13
N ASP A 48 -0.03 -4.39 -17.96
CA ASP A 48 0.40 -3.01 -17.73
C ASP A 48 1.91 -2.89 -17.49
N ALA A 49 2.65 -4.00 -17.37
CA ALA A 49 4.08 -3.99 -17.07
C ALA A 49 4.90 -3.19 -18.10
N ASP A 50 4.57 -3.32 -19.38
CA ASP A 50 5.24 -2.58 -20.46
C ASP A 50 4.91 -1.07 -20.42
N ARG A 51 3.81 -0.70 -19.75
CA ARG A 51 3.32 0.67 -19.61
C ARG A 51 3.69 1.32 -18.28
N LEU A 52 4.53 0.67 -17.48
CA LEU A 52 4.95 1.20 -16.18
C LEU A 52 5.55 2.62 -16.26
N PRO A 53 6.37 2.98 -17.27
CA PRO A 53 6.88 4.34 -17.40
C PRO A 53 5.76 5.38 -17.53
N GLU A 54 4.75 5.13 -18.37
CA GLU A 54 3.62 6.02 -18.62
C GLU A 54 2.74 6.14 -17.36
N ILE A 55 2.47 5.00 -16.71
CA ILE A 55 1.70 4.94 -15.46
C ILE A 55 2.38 5.77 -14.37
N TYR A 56 3.70 5.67 -14.24
CA TYR A 56 4.47 6.45 -13.28
C TYR A 56 4.37 7.95 -13.57
N GLU A 57 4.52 8.34 -14.83
CA GLU A 57 4.42 9.74 -15.26
C GLU A 57 3.03 10.33 -15.03
N GLU A 58 1.95 9.57 -15.28
CA GLU A 58 0.59 9.98 -14.94
C GLU A 58 0.42 10.23 -13.44
N HIS A 59 0.92 9.31 -12.60
CA HIS A 59 0.88 9.46 -11.14
C HIS A 59 1.66 10.68 -10.66
N ARG A 60 2.85 10.91 -11.23
CA ARG A 60 3.68 12.07 -10.90
C ARG A 60 2.96 13.37 -11.21
N LYS A 61 2.33 13.47 -12.40
CA LYS A 61 1.54 14.65 -12.81
C LYS A 61 0.34 14.90 -11.89
N ARG A 62 -0.37 13.84 -11.47
CA ARG A 62 -1.52 13.96 -10.55
C ARG A 62 -1.12 14.41 -9.13
N ARG A 63 0.11 14.13 -8.70
CA ARG A 63 0.63 14.49 -7.37
C ARG A 63 1.38 15.81 -7.32
N GLY A 64 1.85 16.30 -8.46
CA GLY A 64 2.57 17.57 -8.59
C GLY A 64 1.67 18.77 -8.93
N ALA A 65 0.35 18.63 -8.86
CA ALA A 65 -0.65 19.68 -9.08
C ALA A 65 -1.34 20.05 -7.77
#